data_AF-A0A7Y2LRM0-F1
#
_entry.id   AF-A0A7Y2LRM0-F1
#
_cell.length_a   1.000
_cell.length_b   1.000
_cell.length_c   1.000
_cell.angle_alpha   90.00
_cell.angle_beta   90.00
_cell.angle_gamma   90.00
#
_symmetry.space_group_name_H-M   'P 1'
#
loop_
_entity.id
_entity.type
_entity.pdbx_description
1 polymer ?
#
loop_
_entity_poly.entity_id
_entity_poly.type
_entity_poly.pdbx_seq_one_letter_code
_entity_poly.pdbx_strand_id
1 'polypeptide(L)'
;MTFITTSCQVISPIFVDYNGVRMDVARWINNQQLLTMQQKRSLVQLSKAQQKLYRLEYIPEDQKLAIATQNQIAFHCAYQHLTEHKISQLQLMVFGPEKKDAILEKYDQEFPHIKLAASAIQCE
;
A
#
# COMPACT_ATOMS: atom_id res chain seq x y z
N MET A 1 19.14 41.05 -19.69
CA MET A 1 18.57 39.99 -20.56
C MET A 1 18.59 38.72 -19.73
N THR A 2 17.47 38.43 -19.06
CA THR A 2 17.38 37.34 -18.06
C THR A 2 17.04 36.05 -18.81
N PHE A 3 18.01 35.15 -18.91
CA PHE A 3 17.79 33.80 -19.44
C PHE A 3 16.98 33.01 -18.42
N ILE A 4 15.69 32.80 -18.70
CA ILE A 4 14.87 31.83 -17.99
C ILE A 4 15.26 30.47 -18.54
N THR A 5 16.16 29.77 -17.84
CA THR A 5 16.47 28.37 -18.14
C THR A 5 15.33 27.51 -17.61
N THR A 6 14.42 27.12 -18.48
CA THR A 6 13.47 26.03 -18.23
C THR A 6 14.27 24.72 -18.13
N SER A 7 14.68 24.35 -16.93
CA SER A 7 15.15 22.99 -16.67
C SER A 7 13.98 22.02 -16.88
N CYS A 8 14.05 21.24 -17.96
CA CYS A 8 13.20 20.06 -18.09
C CYS A 8 13.53 19.14 -16.92
N GLN A 9 12.67 19.10 -15.92
CA GLN A 9 12.70 18.06 -14.90
C GLN A 9 12.57 16.73 -15.65
N VAL A 10 13.59 15.88 -15.56
CA VAL A 10 13.54 14.51 -16.09
C VAL A 10 12.52 13.76 -15.25
N ILE A 11 11.24 13.83 -15.64
CA ILE A 11 10.19 13.00 -15.06
C ILE A 11 10.49 11.59 -15.56
N SER A 12 11.16 10.80 -14.71
CA SER A 12 11.33 9.39 -14.98
C SER A 12 9.94 8.74 -15.12
N PRO A 13 9.71 7.88 -16.12
CA PRO A 13 8.43 7.21 -16.25
C PRO A 13 8.11 6.42 -14.97
N ILE A 14 6.94 6.65 -14.40
CA ILE A 14 6.46 5.93 -13.21
C ILE A 14 6.08 4.52 -13.66
N PHE A 15 6.95 3.54 -13.36
CA PHE A 15 6.65 2.12 -13.53
C PHE A 15 6.01 1.55 -12.26
N VAL A 16 5.05 0.64 -12.44
CA VAL A 16 4.42 -0.08 -11.32
C VAL A 16 5.09 -1.44 -11.17
N ASP A 17 5.78 -1.66 -10.07
CA ASP A 17 6.43 -2.93 -9.75
C ASP A 17 5.47 -3.91 -9.06
N TYR A 18 4.86 -4.80 -9.83
CA TYR A 18 3.95 -5.83 -9.32
C TYR A 18 4.65 -7.01 -8.63
N ASN A 19 5.98 -7.08 -8.58
CA ASN A 19 6.68 -8.21 -7.95
C ASN A 19 6.30 -8.33 -6.47
N GLY A 20 5.90 -9.53 -6.05
CA GLY A 20 5.42 -9.81 -4.69
C GLY A 20 3.93 -9.51 -4.45
N VAL A 21 3.19 -9.01 -5.44
CA VAL A 21 1.73 -8.92 -5.41
C VAL A 21 1.13 -10.24 -5.88
N ARG A 22 0.07 -10.71 -5.22
CA ARG A 22 -0.66 -11.91 -5.63
C ARG A 22 -1.26 -11.69 -7.03
N MET A 23 -1.13 -12.67 -7.93
CA MET A 23 -1.39 -12.51 -9.36
C MET A 23 -2.79 -11.96 -9.70
N ASP A 24 -3.83 -12.44 -9.02
CA ASP A 24 -5.21 -11.98 -9.16
C ASP A 24 -5.37 -10.51 -8.74
N VAL A 25 -4.74 -10.12 -7.63
CA VAL A 25 -4.74 -8.73 -7.15
C VAL A 25 -3.97 -7.83 -8.13
N ALA A 26 -2.81 -8.28 -8.62
CA ALA A 26 -2.03 -7.55 -9.62
C ALA A 26 -2.84 -7.30 -10.92
N ARG A 27 -3.53 -8.33 -11.42
CA ARG A 27 -4.43 -8.21 -12.58
C ARG A 27 -5.57 -7.23 -12.31
N TRP A 28 -6.19 -7.30 -11.13
CA TRP A 28 -7.26 -6.38 -10.74
C TRP A 28 -6.78 -4.92 -10.69
N ILE A 29 -5.60 -4.65 -10.09
CA ILE A 29 -4.99 -3.31 -10.04
C ILE A 29 -4.71 -2.81 -11.47
N ASN A 30 -4.08 -3.65 -12.29
CA ASN A 30 -3.68 -3.26 -13.65
C ASN A 30 -4.89 -2.88 -14.53
N ASN A 31 -6.01 -3.60 -14.36
CA ASN A 31 -7.25 -3.37 -15.10
C ASN A 31 -8.03 -2.12 -14.67
N GLN A 32 -7.59 -1.38 -13.64
CA GLN A 32 -8.20 -0.11 -13.25
C GLN A 32 -7.81 1.01 -14.24
N GLN A 33 -8.57 1.15 -15.34
CA GLN A 33 -8.25 2.12 -16.41
C GLN A 33 -8.30 3.59 -15.97
N LEU A 34 -9.13 3.91 -14.98
CA LEU A 34 -9.33 5.28 -14.49
C LEU A 34 -8.28 5.71 -13.44
N LEU A 35 -7.41 4.80 -13.00
CA LEU A 35 -6.37 5.12 -12.02
C LEU A 35 -5.08 5.58 -12.69
N THR A 36 -4.47 6.61 -12.14
CA THR A 36 -3.11 7.05 -12.52
C THR A 36 -2.08 5.98 -12.15
N MET A 37 -0.89 6.05 -12.76
CA MET A 37 0.21 5.14 -12.41
C MET A 37 0.61 5.27 -10.93
N GLN A 38 0.58 6.49 -10.38
CA GLN A 38 0.84 6.71 -8.95
C GLN A 38 -0.20 6.01 -8.06
N GLN A 39 -1.49 6.11 -8.40
CA GLN A 39 -2.54 5.41 -7.67
C GLN A 39 -2.38 3.88 -7.74
N LYS A 40 -2.00 3.34 -8.90
CA LYS A 40 -1.70 1.91 -9.05
C LYS A 40 -0.48 1.50 -8.23
N ARG A 41 0.56 2.34 -8.17
CA ARG A 41 1.74 2.11 -7.32
C ARG A 41 1.37 2.05 -5.84
N SER A 42 0.55 2.98 -5.36
CA SER A 42 0.06 2.98 -3.98
C SER A 42 -0.78 1.72 -3.67
N LEU A 43 -1.62 1.27 -4.62
CA LEU A 43 -2.37 0.01 -4.48
C LEU A 43 -1.44 -1.20 -4.39
N VAL A 44 -0.39 -1.24 -5.21
CA VAL A 44 0.60 -2.30 -5.20
C VAL A 44 1.36 -2.34 -3.88
N GLN A 45 1.84 -1.19 -3.38
CA GLN A 45 2.53 -1.10 -2.10
C GLN A 45 1.65 -1.57 -0.94
N LEU A 46 0.40 -1.09 -0.90
CA LEU A 46 -0.56 -1.51 0.12
C LEU A 46 -0.87 -3.01 0.02
N SER A 47 -1.02 -3.55 -1.19
CA SER A 47 -1.22 -4.98 -1.41
C SER A 47 -0.07 -5.82 -0.86
N LYS A 48 1.18 -5.44 -1.13
CA LYS A 48 2.37 -6.16 -0.62
C LYS A 48 2.39 -6.18 0.92
N ALA A 49 2.07 -5.06 1.56
CA ALA A 49 2.04 -4.96 3.01
C ALA A 49 0.89 -5.79 3.63
N GLN A 50 -0.32 -5.67 3.08
CA GLN A 50 -1.51 -6.33 3.60
C GLN A 50 -1.53 -7.84 3.34
N GLN A 51 -0.96 -8.32 2.23
CA GLN A 51 -0.85 -9.76 1.96
C GLN A 51 -0.12 -10.52 3.09
N LYS A 52 0.80 -9.86 3.82
CA LYS A 52 1.48 -10.47 4.96
C LYS A 52 0.53 -10.82 6.10
N LEU A 53 -0.59 -10.11 6.21
CA LEU A 53 -1.61 -10.31 7.24
C LEU A 53 -2.58 -11.46 6.92
N TYR A 54 -2.50 -12.10 5.74
CA TYR A 54 -3.44 -13.17 5.37
C TYR A 54 -3.38 -14.40 6.30
N ARG A 55 -2.23 -14.62 6.94
CA ARG A 55 -1.96 -15.71 7.91
C ARG A 55 -1.41 -15.14 9.20
N LEU A 56 -2.04 -14.08 9.70
CA LEU A 56 -1.48 -13.30 10.80
C LEU A 56 -1.32 -14.10 12.11
N GLU A 57 -2.09 -15.17 12.28
CA GLU A 57 -1.99 -16.11 13.40
C GLU A 57 -0.67 -16.88 13.47
N TYR A 58 0.10 -16.91 12.39
CA TYR A 58 1.41 -17.55 12.31
C TYR A 58 2.57 -16.55 12.30
N ILE A 59 2.30 -15.25 12.48
CA ILE A 59 3.34 -14.22 12.53
C ILE A 59 4.01 -14.24 13.91
N PRO A 60 5.34 -14.47 13.98
CA PRO A 60 6.08 -14.39 15.23
C PRO A 60 6.03 -13.00 15.87
N GLU A 61 6.01 -12.93 17.21
CA GLU A 61 5.94 -11.66 17.96
C GLU A 61 7.06 -10.67 17.59
N ASP A 62 8.28 -11.16 17.37
CA ASP A 62 9.44 -10.35 16.98
C ASP A 62 9.32 -9.73 15.57
N GLN A 63 8.42 -10.25 14.73
CA GLN A 63 8.14 -9.71 13.40
C GLN A 63 6.96 -8.72 13.37
N LYS A 64 6.09 -8.73 14.40
CA LYS A 64 4.85 -7.92 14.40
C LYS A 64 5.14 -6.43 14.27
N LEU A 65 6.16 -5.91 14.96
CA LEU A 65 6.53 -4.49 14.88
C LEU A 65 6.93 -4.08 13.45
N ALA A 66 7.74 -4.89 12.77
CA ALA A 66 8.18 -4.60 11.42
C ALA A 66 7.00 -4.63 10.42
N ILE A 67 6.10 -5.60 10.57
CA ILE A 67 4.91 -5.74 9.72
C ILE A 67 3.91 -4.62 9.97
N ALA A 68 3.69 -4.23 11.23
CA ALA A 68 2.85 -3.08 11.58
C ALA A 68 3.43 -1.78 11.02
N THR A 69 4.75 -1.60 11.11
CA THR A 69 5.44 -0.42 10.55
C THR A 69 5.21 -0.34 9.04
N GLN A 70 5.41 -1.45 8.32
CA GLN A 70 5.21 -1.52 6.87
C GLN A 70 3.75 -1.26 6.47
N ASN A 71 2.79 -1.82 7.21
CA ASN A 71 1.37 -1.56 6.94
C ASN A 71 1.01 -0.09 7.19
N GLN A 72 1.50 0.52 8.27
CA GLN A 72 1.23 1.93 8.58
C GLN A 72 1.83 2.87 7.52
N ILE A 73 3.05 2.60 7.07
CA ILE A 73 3.67 3.35 5.96
C ILE A 73 2.82 3.20 4.69
N ALA A 74 2.45 1.96 4.34
CA ALA A 74 1.69 1.71 3.12
C ALA A 74 0.30 2.36 3.14
N PHE A 75 -0.38 2.37 4.30
CA PHE A 75 -1.63 3.10 4.47
C PHE A 75 -1.42 4.61 4.34
N HIS A 76 -0.40 5.17 5.00
CA HIS A 76 -0.09 6.59 4.88
C HIS A 76 0.07 7.00 3.40
N CYS A 77 0.87 6.25 2.65
CA CYS A 77 1.10 6.50 1.23
C CYS A 77 -0.14 6.26 0.37
N ALA A 78 -0.96 5.25 0.69
CA ALA A 78 -2.22 5.01 0.01
C ALA A 78 -3.19 6.20 0.17
N TYR A 79 -3.36 6.72 1.39
CA TYR A 79 -4.27 7.84 1.65
C TYR A 79 -3.87 9.15 0.97
N GLN A 80 -2.61 9.32 0.56
CA GLN A 80 -2.20 10.49 -0.22
C GLN A 80 -2.76 10.48 -1.66
N HIS A 81 -3.14 9.31 -2.19
CA HIS A 81 -3.50 9.16 -3.61
C HIS A 81 -4.84 8.43 -3.85
N LEU A 82 -5.36 7.73 -2.85
CA LEU A 82 -6.51 6.84 -2.95
C LEU A 82 -7.61 7.24 -1.96
N THR A 83 -8.85 6.95 -2.34
CA THR A 83 -10.00 7.07 -1.43
C THR A 83 -10.13 5.84 -0.54
N GLU A 84 -10.78 6.01 0.61
CA GLU A 84 -11.14 4.89 1.52
C GLU A 84 -11.89 3.77 0.79
N HIS A 85 -12.85 4.13 -0.08
CA HIS A 85 -13.58 3.15 -0.88
C HIS A 85 -12.64 2.29 -1.74
N LYS A 86 -11.64 2.90 -2.39
CA LYS A 86 -10.69 2.17 -3.24
C LYS A 86 -9.76 1.28 -2.40
N ILE A 87 -9.36 1.74 -1.22
CA ILE A 87 -8.59 0.94 -0.25
C ILE A 87 -9.41 -0.27 0.23
N SER A 88 -10.68 -0.08 0.56
CA SER A 88 -11.58 -1.17 0.97
C SER A 88 -11.78 -2.20 -0.16
N GLN A 89 -11.90 -1.75 -1.42
CA GLN A 89 -11.92 -2.65 -2.58
C GLN A 89 -10.64 -3.47 -2.71
N LEU A 90 -9.46 -2.86 -2.51
CA LEU A 90 -8.20 -3.60 -2.50
C LEU A 90 -8.17 -4.64 -1.37
N GLN A 91 -8.58 -4.27 -0.15
CA GLN A 91 -8.61 -5.19 0.99
C GLN A 91 -9.53 -6.38 0.75
N LEU A 92 -10.68 -6.17 0.10
CA LEU A 92 -11.55 -7.26 -0.35
C LEU A 92 -10.84 -8.19 -1.34
N MET A 93 -10.08 -7.63 -2.28
CA MET A 93 -9.27 -8.44 -3.20
C MET A 93 -8.18 -9.22 -2.44
N VAL A 94 -7.46 -8.59 -1.52
CA VAL A 94 -6.34 -9.21 -0.79
C VAL A 94 -6.83 -10.30 0.17
N PHE A 95 -7.84 -10.03 0.98
CA PHE A 95 -8.27 -10.92 2.07
C PHE A 95 -9.45 -11.83 1.70
N GLY A 96 -10.25 -11.44 0.70
CA GLY A 96 -11.53 -12.06 0.40
C GLY A 96 -12.65 -11.53 1.30
N PRO A 97 -13.92 -11.57 0.84
CA PRO A 97 -15.06 -10.98 1.53
C PRO A 97 -15.33 -11.61 2.90
N GLU A 98 -15.05 -12.91 3.06
CA GLU A 98 -15.33 -13.65 4.30
C GLU A 98 -14.31 -13.37 5.41
N LYS A 99 -13.05 -13.06 5.06
CA LYS A 99 -11.96 -12.94 6.03
C LYS A 99 -11.51 -11.50 6.29
N LYS A 100 -11.90 -10.56 5.43
CA LYS A 100 -11.41 -9.18 5.49
C LYS A 100 -11.56 -8.58 6.89
N ASP A 101 -12.78 -8.59 7.43
CA ASP A 101 -13.07 -7.90 8.68
C ASP A 101 -12.38 -8.61 9.86
N ALA A 102 -12.41 -9.95 9.89
CA ALA A 102 -11.73 -10.73 10.93
C ALA A 102 -10.20 -10.52 10.93
N ILE A 103 -9.56 -10.44 9.76
CA ILE A 103 -8.12 -10.17 9.66
C ILE A 103 -7.80 -8.75 10.16
N LEU A 104 -8.60 -7.75 9.76
CA LEU A 104 -8.38 -6.36 10.14
C LEU A 104 -8.60 -6.14 11.64
N GLU A 105 -9.65 -6.72 12.21
CA GLU A 105 -9.92 -6.67 13.65
C GLU A 105 -8.79 -7.33 14.45
N LYS A 106 -8.36 -8.53 14.03
CA LYS A 106 -7.28 -9.23 14.73
C LYS A 106 -5.94 -8.52 14.60
N TYR A 107 -5.66 -7.90 13.44
CA TYR A 107 -4.50 -7.03 13.28
C TYR A 107 -4.53 -5.85 14.25
N ASP A 108 -5.67 -5.17 14.39
CA ASP A 108 -5.84 -4.06 15.33
C ASP A 108 -5.62 -4.48 16.79
N GLN A 109 -6.07 -5.69 17.16
CA GLN A 109 -5.93 -6.23 18.51
C GLN A 109 -4.52 -6.73 18.85
N GLU A 110 -3.83 -7.38 17.89
CA GLU A 110 -2.61 -8.15 18.19
C GLU A 110 -1.30 -7.47 17.77
N PHE A 111 -1.36 -6.41 16.96
CA PHE A 111 -0.17 -5.71 16.47
C PHE A 111 0.04 -4.39 17.22
N PRO A 112 1.30 -3.96 17.40
CA PRO A 112 1.57 -2.70 18.06
C PRO A 112 1.02 -1.52 17.26
N HIS A 113 0.32 -0.60 17.93
CA HIS A 113 -0.08 0.68 17.35
C HIS A 113 1.14 1.61 17.28
N ILE A 114 1.59 1.94 16.07
CA ILE A 114 2.79 2.75 15.85
C ILE A 114 2.41 4.16 15.46
N LYS A 115 2.94 5.16 16.17
CA LYS A 115 2.95 6.55 15.70
C LYS A 115 4.22 6.79 14.89
N LEU A 116 4.09 6.79 13.56
CA LEU A 116 5.18 7.19 12.68
C LEU A 116 5.21 8.71 12.54
N ALA A 117 6.41 9.29 12.63
CA ALA A 117 6.58 10.70 12.26
C ALA A 117 6.40 10.82 10.74
N ALA A 118 5.35 11.51 10.30
CA ALA A 118 5.01 11.63 8.88
C ALA A 118 6.18 12.19 8.04
N SER A 119 6.99 13.08 8.63
CA SER A 119 8.21 13.65 8.01
C SER A 119 9.30 12.62 7.69
N ALA A 120 9.25 11.43 8.30
CA ALA A 120 10.21 10.35 8.07
C ALA A 120 9.68 9.29 7.08
N ILE A 121 8.44 9.42 6.60
CA ILE A 121 7.85 8.46 5.66
C ILE A 121 8.18 8.88 4.24
N GLN A 122 8.88 8.02 3.51
CA GLN A 122 9.07 8.18 2.07
C GLN A 122 8.07 7.29 1.33
N CYS A 123 7.09 7.93 0.69
CA CYS A 123 6.22 7.27 -0.27
C CYS A 123 6.90 7.28 -1.62
N GLU A 124 6.91 6.13 -2.30
CA GLU A 124 7.49 6.04 -3.64
C GLU A 124 6.56 6.55 -4.75
#